data_AF-A0A5R8Y578-F1
#
_entry.id   AF-A0A5R8Y578-F1
#
_cell.length_a   1.000
_cell.length_b   1.000
_cell.length_c   1.000
_cell.angle_alpha   90.00
_cell.angle_beta   90.00
_cell.angle_gamma   90.00
#
_symmetry.space_group_name_H-M   'P 1'
#
loop_
_entity.id
_entity.type
_entity.pdbx_description
1 polymer ?
#
loop_
_entity_poly.entity_id
_entity_poly.type
_entity_poly.pdbx_seq_one_letter_code
_entity_poly.pdbx_strand_id
1 'polypeptide(L)'
;MTWKISKSFDFCYGHRVWSQELNPEFSLDPCLKCRHLHGHQGKVVIYLESSQLQNGMVTDFKHLNWFKAFLDETLDHKFILDLNDPLFETLLPHYKKDELIKFNEGYYIPDLTKIKNEPKHILEMYEGYILVNFVPTSENLSAWFLEIAQEKMSKIGIKVASVEFAETPKSKSHVFA
;
A
#
# COMPACT_ATOMS: atom_id res chain seq x y z
N MET A 1 31.67 -0.65 8.18
CA MET A 1 30.85 -1.86 8.01
C MET A 1 29.39 -1.45 8.15
N THR A 2 28.49 -2.05 7.40
CA THR A 2 27.05 -1.77 7.46
C THR A 2 26.33 -3.08 7.73
N TRP A 3 25.41 -3.07 8.70
CA TRP A 3 24.59 -4.22 9.05
C TRP A 3 23.16 -4.02 8.58
N LYS A 4 22.53 -5.08 8.09
CA LYS A 4 21.16 -5.08 7.58
C LYS A 4 20.35 -6.21 8.19
N ILE A 5 19.09 -5.93 8.47
CA ILE A 5 18.07 -6.94 8.76
C ILE A 5 16.86 -6.71 7.84
N SER A 6 16.08 -7.76 7.60
CA SER A 6 14.81 -7.64 6.90
C SER A 6 13.70 -8.42 7.59
N LYS A 7 12.47 -8.00 7.38
CA LYS A 7 11.27 -8.70 7.83
C LYS A 7 10.18 -8.60 6.77
N SER A 8 9.49 -9.71 6.52
CA SER A 8 8.40 -9.80 5.55
C SER A 8 7.03 -9.73 6.21
N PHE A 9 6.07 -9.18 5.49
CA PHE A 9 4.66 -9.07 5.87
C PHE A 9 3.80 -9.40 4.66
N ASP A 10 2.67 -10.07 4.89
CA ASP A 10 1.75 -10.52 3.86
C ASP A 10 0.37 -9.89 4.09
N PHE A 11 -0.31 -9.47 3.02
CA PHE A 11 -1.70 -9.01 3.07
C PHE A 11 -2.41 -9.23 1.72
N CYS A 12 -3.73 -9.38 1.74
CA CYS A 12 -4.58 -9.48 0.56
C CYS A 12 -5.19 -8.13 0.22
N TYR A 13 -5.23 -7.76 -1.06
CA TYR A 13 -5.89 -6.53 -1.49
C TYR A 13 -6.45 -6.62 -2.91
N GLY A 14 -7.49 -5.85 -3.17
CA GLY A 14 -7.98 -5.53 -4.51
C GLY A 14 -7.42 -4.20 -4.99
N HIS A 15 -7.23 -4.04 -6.29
CA HIS A 15 -6.91 -2.76 -6.92
C HIS A 15 -7.18 -2.80 -8.43
N ARG A 16 -6.82 -1.71 -9.10
CA ARG A 16 -6.54 -1.70 -10.54
C ARG A 16 -5.49 -0.65 -10.87
N VAL A 17 -4.83 -0.81 -12.02
CA VAL A 17 -3.89 0.16 -12.58
C VAL A 17 -4.58 0.87 -13.74
N TRP A 18 -5.36 1.91 -13.43
CA TRP A 18 -6.23 2.59 -14.39
C TRP A 18 -5.50 3.22 -15.58
N SER A 19 -4.23 3.56 -15.38
CA SER A 19 -3.35 4.21 -16.36
C SER A 19 -2.44 3.24 -17.12
N GLN A 20 -2.59 1.92 -16.99
CA GLN A 20 -1.69 0.96 -17.63
C GLN A 20 -1.60 1.22 -19.14
N GLU A 21 -0.39 1.30 -19.68
CA GLU A 21 -0.08 1.30 -21.10
C GLU A 21 0.91 0.18 -21.39
N LEU A 22 0.86 -0.39 -22.60
CA LEU A 22 1.76 -1.44 -23.03
C LEU A 22 2.34 -1.09 -24.40
N ASN A 23 3.62 -1.37 -24.59
CA ASN A 23 4.21 -1.39 -25.93
C ASN A 23 3.99 -2.80 -26.53
N PRO A 24 3.18 -2.95 -27.59
CA PRO A 24 2.84 -4.26 -28.17
C PRO A 24 4.04 -5.04 -28.71
N GLU A 25 5.12 -4.37 -29.10
CA GLU A 25 6.37 -5.02 -29.52
C GLU A 25 6.94 -5.91 -28.41
N PHE A 26 6.85 -5.44 -27.16
CA PHE A 26 7.39 -6.13 -25.99
C PHE A 26 6.34 -7.00 -25.30
N SER A 27 5.09 -6.54 -25.23
CA SER A 27 4.05 -7.25 -24.50
C SER A 27 3.46 -8.44 -25.27
N LEU A 28 3.61 -8.47 -26.60
CA LEU A 28 3.03 -9.46 -27.53
C LEU A 28 1.49 -9.52 -27.55
N ASP A 29 0.84 -8.99 -26.52
CA ASP A 29 -0.60 -8.84 -26.33
C ASP A 29 -0.89 -7.38 -25.92
N PRO A 30 -1.71 -6.62 -26.66
CA PRO A 30 -2.04 -5.23 -26.32
C PRO A 30 -3.09 -5.11 -25.22
N CYS A 31 -3.65 -6.22 -24.72
CA CYS A 31 -4.69 -6.20 -23.69
C CYS A 31 -4.19 -5.65 -22.35
N LEU A 32 -4.79 -4.54 -21.91
CA LEU A 32 -4.44 -3.81 -20.69
C LEU A 32 -5.10 -4.43 -19.45
N LYS A 33 -4.71 -5.67 -19.14
CA LYS A 33 -5.34 -6.51 -18.10
C LYS A 33 -5.34 -5.89 -16.71
N CYS A 34 -4.34 -5.06 -16.36
CA CYS A 34 -4.28 -4.41 -15.06
C CYS A 34 -5.31 -3.27 -14.91
N ARG A 35 -5.94 -2.79 -16.00
CA ARG A 35 -7.06 -1.83 -15.92
C ARG A 35 -8.35 -2.48 -15.41
N HIS A 36 -8.47 -3.81 -15.45
CA HIS A 36 -9.60 -4.53 -14.85
C HIS A 36 -9.51 -4.49 -13.32
N LEU A 37 -10.65 -4.51 -12.64
CA LEU A 37 -10.67 -4.73 -11.18
C LEU A 37 -10.17 -6.15 -10.89
N HIS A 38 -9.15 -6.27 -10.07
CA HIS A 38 -8.54 -7.55 -9.68
C HIS A 38 -7.92 -7.42 -8.30
N GLY A 39 -7.14 -8.41 -7.88
CA GLY A 39 -6.45 -8.38 -6.59
C GLY A 39 -5.27 -9.33 -6.52
N HIS A 40 -4.53 -9.24 -5.43
CA HIS A 40 -3.26 -9.93 -5.21
C HIS A 40 -3.07 -10.34 -3.75
N GLN A 41 -2.15 -11.29 -3.56
CA GLN A 41 -1.51 -11.55 -2.28
C GLN A 41 -0.20 -10.77 -2.26
N GLY A 42 -0.21 -9.58 -1.67
CA GLY A 42 0.96 -8.72 -1.55
C GLY A 42 1.92 -9.23 -0.47
N LYS A 43 3.23 -9.10 -0.75
CA LYS A 43 4.29 -9.30 0.25
C LYS A 43 5.21 -8.10 0.32
N VAL A 44 5.26 -7.45 1.48
CA VAL A 44 6.18 -6.34 1.78
C VAL A 44 7.41 -6.89 2.49
N VAL A 45 8.61 -6.48 2.09
CA VAL A 45 9.85 -6.73 2.84
C VAL A 45 10.51 -5.39 3.16
N ILE A 46 10.63 -5.09 4.46
CA ILE A 46 11.32 -3.89 4.94
C ILE A 46 12.78 -4.26 5.24
N TYR A 47 13.72 -3.51 4.68
CA TYR A 47 15.14 -3.63 4.98
C TYR A 47 15.58 -2.46 5.86
N LEU A 48 16.06 -2.77 7.06
CA LEU A 48 16.61 -1.79 8.01
C LEU A 48 18.13 -1.86 8.00
N GLU A 49 18.80 -0.71 8.10
CA GLU A 49 20.26 -0.64 8.12
C GLU A 49 20.81 0.24 9.26
N SER A 50 22.00 -0.13 9.74
CA SER A 50 22.79 0.65 10.69
C SER A 50 24.29 0.49 10.44
N SER A 51 25.04 1.55 10.73
CA SER A 51 26.52 1.56 10.72
C SER A 51 27.14 1.15 12.06
N GLN A 52 26.31 0.80 13.05
CA GLN A 52 26.72 0.30 14.37
C GLN A 52 25.69 -0.71 14.91
N LEU A 53 26.14 -1.66 15.70
CA LEU A 53 25.24 -2.56 16.44
C LEU A 53 25.07 -2.07 17.87
N GLN A 54 23.83 -1.99 18.35
CA GLN A 54 23.53 -1.77 19.75
C GLN A 54 23.12 -3.11 20.37
N ASN A 55 23.85 -3.56 21.39
CA ASN A 55 23.66 -4.90 22.00
C ASN A 55 23.68 -6.05 20.96
N GLY A 56 24.51 -5.91 19.92
CA GLY A 56 24.63 -6.91 18.85
C GLY A 56 23.52 -6.87 17.79
N MET A 57 22.65 -5.86 17.78
CA MET A 57 21.53 -5.75 16.82
C MET A 57 21.54 -4.44 16.03
N VAL A 58 20.98 -4.47 14.82
CA VAL A 58 20.53 -3.25 14.13
C VAL A 58 19.37 -2.65 14.93
N THR A 59 18.33 -3.46 15.14
CA THR A 59 17.22 -3.21 16.06
C THR A 59 16.47 -4.54 16.28
N ASP A 60 15.60 -4.65 17.28
CA ASP A 60 14.81 -5.87 17.49
C ASP A 60 13.75 -6.05 16.38
N PHE A 61 13.56 -7.27 15.88
CA PHE A 61 12.54 -7.57 14.86
C PHE A 61 11.11 -7.21 15.28
N LYS A 62 10.82 -7.14 16.58
CA LYS A 62 9.52 -6.69 17.12
C LYS A 62 9.30 -5.19 16.96
N HIS A 63 10.34 -4.40 16.72
CA HIS A 63 10.18 -2.96 16.44
C HIS A 63 9.51 -2.67 15.08
N LEU A 64 9.17 -3.69 14.30
CA LEU A 64 8.29 -3.59 13.13
C LEU A 64 6.88 -4.18 13.36
N ASN A 65 6.50 -4.56 14.58
CA ASN A 65 5.14 -5.07 14.85
C ASN A 65 4.06 -4.02 14.61
N TRP A 66 4.36 -2.73 14.79
CA TRP A 66 3.45 -1.65 14.44
C TRP A 66 3.16 -1.61 12.93
N PHE A 67 4.14 -1.96 12.09
CA PHE A 67 3.95 -1.99 10.64
C PHE A 67 3.06 -3.17 10.24
N LYS A 68 3.23 -4.32 10.92
CA LYS A 68 2.30 -5.44 10.78
C LYS A 68 0.87 -5.03 11.14
N ALA A 69 0.68 -4.39 12.29
CA ALA A 69 -0.63 -3.92 12.73
C ALA A 69 -1.25 -2.93 11.73
N PHE A 70 -0.46 -1.99 11.20
CA PHE A 70 -0.91 -1.09 10.14
C PHE A 70 -1.43 -1.86 8.92
N LEU A 71 -0.68 -2.84 8.40
CA LEU A 71 -1.14 -3.64 7.27
C LEU A 71 -2.41 -4.44 7.59
N ASP A 72 -2.41 -5.15 8.72
CA ASP A 72 -3.54 -6.00 9.15
C ASP A 72 -4.83 -5.19 9.34
N GLU A 73 -4.74 -4.01 9.95
CA GLU A 73 -5.91 -3.21 10.34
C GLU A 73 -6.37 -2.26 9.22
N THR A 74 -5.46 -1.87 8.32
CA THR A 74 -5.73 -0.82 7.32
C THR A 74 -5.85 -1.37 5.91
N LEU A 75 -5.00 -2.31 5.49
CA LEU A 75 -4.87 -2.70 4.07
C LEU A 75 -5.31 -4.12 3.76
N ASP A 76 -5.22 -5.02 4.73
CA ASP A 76 -5.64 -6.40 4.53
C ASP A 76 -7.15 -6.49 4.26
N HIS A 77 -7.50 -7.28 3.24
CA HIS A 77 -8.85 -7.44 2.72
C HIS A 77 -9.51 -6.12 2.26
N LYS A 78 -8.73 -5.14 1.80
CA LYS A 78 -9.24 -3.88 1.25
C LYS A 78 -9.07 -3.76 -0.26
N PHE A 79 -9.80 -2.83 -0.85
CA PHE A 79 -9.64 -2.37 -2.23
C PHE A 79 -8.94 -1.01 -2.24
N ILE A 80 -7.72 -0.96 -2.77
CA ILE A 80 -6.92 0.26 -2.88
C ILE A 80 -7.25 0.96 -4.19
N LEU A 81 -7.74 2.20 -4.11
CA LEU A 81 -8.16 2.98 -5.28
C LEU A 81 -7.47 4.35 -5.31
N ASP A 82 -7.00 4.75 -6.48
CA ASP A 82 -6.48 6.10 -6.71
C ASP A 82 -7.64 7.11 -6.72
N LEU A 83 -7.49 8.22 -5.99
CA LEU A 83 -8.41 9.35 -6.06
C LEU A 83 -8.55 9.90 -7.48
N ASN A 84 -7.55 9.73 -8.33
CA ASN A 84 -7.56 10.19 -9.73
C ASN A 84 -8.06 9.12 -10.71
N ASP A 85 -8.45 7.94 -10.23
CA ASP A 85 -9.05 6.93 -11.08
C ASP A 85 -10.35 7.47 -11.72
N PRO A 86 -10.51 7.41 -13.06
CA PRO A 86 -11.74 7.87 -13.71
C PRO A 86 -13.00 7.09 -13.29
N LEU A 87 -12.86 5.91 -12.67
CA LEU A 87 -13.98 5.17 -12.08
C LEU A 87 -14.34 5.61 -10.66
N PHE A 88 -13.65 6.58 -10.06
CA PHE A 88 -13.92 7.03 -8.70
C PHE A 88 -15.40 7.35 -8.48
N GLU A 89 -15.98 8.20 -9.33
CA GLU A 89 -17.40 8.61 -9.21
C GLU A 89 -18.36 7.44 -9.48
N THR A 90 -17.95 6.44 -10.27
CA THR A 90 -18.75 5.24 -10.54
C THR A 90 -18.74 4.27 -9.36
N LEU A 91 -17.59 4.12 -8.69
CA LEU A 91 -17.40 3.16 -7.60
C LEU A 91 -17.78 3.75 -6.23
N LEU A 92 -17.61 5.07 -6.05
CA LEU A 92 -17.90 5.79 -4.83
C LEU A 92 -18.90 6.95 -5.07
N PRO A 93 -20.09 6.70 -5.64
CA PRO A 93 -21.03 7.76 -6.04
C PRO A 93 -21.57 8.62 -4.88
N HIS A 94 -21.45 8.17 -3.64
CA HIS A 94 -21.92 8.89 -2.44
C HIS A 94 -20.92 9.91 -1.89
N TYR A 95 -19.68 9.98 -2.40
CA TYR A 95 -18.63 10.83 -1.84
C TYR A 95 -17.96 11.69 -2.90
N LYS A 96 -17.69 12.94 -2.54
CA LYS A 96 -16.74 13.78 -3.26
C LYS A 96 -15.36 13.65 -2.63
N LYS A 97 -14.30 13.93 -3.40
CA LYS A 97 -12.90 13.77 -2.94
C LYS A 97 -12.56 14.66 -1.74
N ASP A 98 -13.15 15.86 -1.66
CA ASP A 98 -12.96 16.82 -0.56
C ASP A 98 -13.68 16.41 0.74
N GLU A 99 -14.53 15.39 0.68
CA GLU A 99 -15.30 14.89 1.82
C GLU A 99 -14.64 13.71 2.55
N LEU A 100 -13.50 13.23 2.04
CA LEU A 100 -12.80 12.07 2.57
C LEU A 100 -11.97 12.42 3.81
N ILE A 101 -11.89 11.49 4.75
CA ILE A 101 -11.09 11.65 5.96
C ILE A 101 -9.65 11.25 5.64
N LYS A 102 -8.71 12.19 5.79
CA LYS A 102 -7.28 11.97 5.54
C LYS A 102 -6.56 11.48 6.80
N PHE A 103 -5.72 10.47 6.64
CA PHE A 103 -4.81 9.97 7.67
C PHE A 103 -3.37 10.46 7.47
N ASN A 104 -2.58 10.44 8.55
CA ASN A 104 -1.20 10.93 8.53
C ASN A 104 -0.31 10.09 7.61
N GLU A 105 -0.59 8.80 7.51
CA GLU A 105 0.07 7.87 6.61
C GLU A 105 -0.26 8.13 5.13
N GLY A 106 -1.09 9.12 4.79
CA GLY A 106 -1.28 9.56 3.39
C GLY A 106 -2.39 8.84 2.61
N TYR A 107 -3.20 8.03 3.28
CA TYR A 107 -4.43 7.44 2.72
C TYR A 107 -5.69 8.17 3.21
N TYR A 108 -6.82 7.86 2.58
CA TYR A 108 -8.11 8.43 2.90
C TYR A 108 -9.18 7.34 3.03
N ILE A 109 -10.20 7.61 3.83
CA ILE A 109 -11.38 6.74 3.97
C ILE A 109 -12.67 7.55 3.79
N PRO A 110 -13.77 6.91 3.34
CA PRO A 110 -15.10 7.49 3.37
C PRO A 110 -15.62 7.65 4.82
N ASP A 111 -16.31 8.76 5.10
CA ASP A 111 -17.05 8.96 6.36
C ASP A 111 -18.38 8.18 6.34
N LEU A 112 -18.36 6.97 6.90
CA LEU A 112 -19.51 6.07 6.93
C LEU A 112 -20.76 6.65 7.62
N THR A 113 -20.62 7.72 8.44
CA THR A 113 -21.78 8.35 9.09
C THR A 113 -22.74 9.01 8.08
N LYS A 114 -22.26 9.37 6.89
CA LYS A 114 -23.05 9.97 5.81
C LYS A 114 -23.99 8.98 5.12
N ILE A 115 -23.58 7.73 5.06
CA ILE A 115 -24.32 6.63 4.41
C ILE A 115 -24.99 5.70 5.42
N LYS A 116 -25.12 6.11 6.68
CA LYS A 116 -25.69 5.27 7.77
C LYS A 116 -27.11 4.75 7.51
N ASN A 117 -27.85 5.41 6.61
CA ASN A 117 -29.22 5.04 6.24
C ASN A 117 -29.27 4.16 4.98
N GLU A 118 -28.14 3.95 4.30
CA GLU A 118 -28.06 3.06 3.15
C GLU A 118 -28.15 1.59 3.57
N PRO A 119 -28.52 0.68 2.65
CA PRO A 119 -28.48 -0.75 2.92
C PRO A 119 -27.11 -1.22 3.41
N LYS A 120 -27.10 -2.23 4.29
CA LYS A 120 -25.86 -2.76 4.91
C LYS A 120 -24.75 -3.11 3.91
N HIS A 121 -25.11 -3.66 2.75
CA HIS A 121 -24.15 -4.02 1.71
C HIS A 121 -23.42 -2.79 1.11
N ILE A 122 -24.03 -1.60 1.16
CA ILE A 122 -23.38 -0.35 0.77
C ILE A 122 -22.35 0.06 1.83
N LEU A 123 -22.67 -0.09 3.11
CA LEU A 123 -21.70 0.13 4.20
C LEU A 123 -20.50 -0.83 4.06
N GLU A 124 -20.76 -2.12 3.87
CA GLU A 124 -19.73 -3.16 3.68
C GLU A 124 -18.84 -2.84 2.46
N MET A 125 -19.43 -2.34 1.36
CA MET A 125 -18.68 -1.90 0.19
C MET A 125 -17.74 -0.74 0.53
N TYR A 126 -18.21 0.29 1.25
CA TYR A 126 -17.40 1.45 1.61
C TYR A 126 -16.34 1.17 2.67
N GLU A 127 -16.63 0.29 3.64
CA GLU A 127 -15.65 -0.23 4.59
C GLU A 127 -14.48 -0.95 3.90
N GLY A 128 -14.73 -1.50 2.71
CA GLY A 128 -13.73 -2.17 1.89
C GLY A 128 -12.74 -1.23 1.19
N TYR A 129 -12.99 0.08 1.10
CA TYR A 129 -12.13 0.98 0.33
C TYR A 129 -11.03 1.64 1.16
N ILE A 130 -9.82 1.66 0.61
CA ILE A 130 -8.73 2.54 1.01
C ILE A 130 -8.36 3.40 -0.19
N LEU A 131 -8.34 4.71 0.00
CA LEU A 131 -8.10 5.66 -1.07
C LEU A 131 -6.69 6.25 -0.95
N VAL A 132 -6.00 6.37 -2.07
CA VAL A 132 -4.63 6.91 -2.15
C VAL A 132 -4.55 7.97 -3.25
N ASN A 133 -3.57 8.87 -3.20
CA ASN A 133 -3.38 9.91 -4.22
C ASN A 133 -2.26 9.57 -5.22
N PHE A 134 -2.20 8.30 -5.62
CA PHE A 134 -1.28 7.76 -6.61
C PHE A 134 -1.87 6.49 -7.23
N VAL A 135 -1.44 6.13 -8.43
CA VAL A 135 -1.84 4.86 -9.07
C VAL A 135 -1.27 3.70 -8.24
N PRO A 136 -2.09 2.76 -7.71
CA PRO A 136 -1.64 1.76 -6.74
C PRO A 136 -0.87 0.60 -7.40
N THR A 137 0.22 0.91 -8.12
CA THR A 137 1.17 -0.07 -8.64
C THR A 137 2.10 -0.57 -7.54
N SER A 138 2.78 -1.67 -7.79
CA SER A 138 3.80 -2.21 -6.88
C SER A 138 4.90 -1.21 -6.53
N GLU A 139 5.35 -0.40 -7.48
CA GLU A 139 6.36 0.64 -7.28
C GLU A 139 5.85 1.72 -6.32
N ASN A 140 4.66 2.28 -6.59
CA ASN A 140 4.09 3.34 -5.75
C ASN A 140 3.73 2.85 -4.35
N LEU A 141 3.22 1.62 -4.20
CA LEU A 141 2.99 1.01 -2.89
C LEU A 141 4.30 0.83 -2.12
N SER A 142 5.36 0.34 -2.76
CA SER A 142 6.65 0.19 -2.09
C SER A 142 7.26 1.53 -1.66
N ALA A 143 7.14 2.58 -2.49
CA ALA A 143 7.57 3.94 -2.16
C ALA A 143 6.78 4.48 -0.95
N TRP A 144 5.46 4.31 -0.97
CA TRP A 144 4.58 4.70 0.12
C TRP A 144 4.92 4.01 1.45
N PHE A 145 5.15 2.69 1.42
CA PHE A 145 5.57 1.95 2.61
C PHE A 145 6.94 2.37 3.12
N LEU A 146 7.87 2.75 2.22
CA LEU A 146 9.17 3.26 2.60
C LEU A 146 9.03 4.57 3.38
N GLU A 147 8.19 5.50 2.92
CA GLU A 147 7.93 6.77 3.60
C GLU A 147 7.35 6.55 5.01
N ILE A 148 6.29 5.74 5.12
CA ILE A 148 5.65 5.40 6.42
C ILE A 148 6.66 4.75 7.37
N ALA A 149 7.41 3.76 6.88
CA ALA A 149 8.42 3.06 7.67
C ALA A 149 9.53 4.03 8.11
N GLN A 150 10.06 4.85 7.21
CA GLN A 150 11.16 5.75 7.52
C GLN A 150 10.75 6.83 8.53
N GLU A 151 9.54 7.38 8.42
CA GLU A 151 9.02 8.35 9.40
C GLU A 151 9.00 7.73 10.80
N LYS A 152 8.47 6.51 10.95
CA LYS A 152 8.37 5.86 12.26
C LYS A 152 9.72 5.39 12.80
N MET A 153 10.56 4.79 11.96
CA MET A 153 11.86 4.22 12.36
C MET A 153 12.90 5.29 12.69
N SER A 154 12.77 6.50 12.13
CA SER A 154 13.61 7.65 12.48
C SER A 154 13.58 7.98 13.98
N LYS A 155 12.44 7.70 14.66
CA LYS A 155 12.25 7.96 16.09
C LYS A 155 13.15 7.13 17.00
N ILE A 156 13.72 6.04 16.47
CA ILE A 156 14.72 5.20 17.16
C ILE A 156 16.07 5.22 16.45
N GLY A 157 16.32 6.18 15.55
CA GLY A 157 17.59 6.35 14.85
C GLY A 157 17.92 5.27 13.84
N ILE A 158 16.91 4.54 13.33
CA ILE A 158 17.12 3.47 12.35
C ILE A 158 16.73 3.95 10.95
N LYS A 159 17.60 3.68 9.98
CA LYS A 159 17.35 3.93 8.56
C LYS A 159 16.64 2.73 7.93
N VAL A 160 15.60 3.02 7.15
CA VAL A 160 15.00 2.07 6.22
C VAL A 160 15.81 2.15 4.93
N ALA A 161 16.59 1.11 4.63
CA ALA A 161 17.46 1.09 3.46
C ALA A 161 16.67 1.00 2.15
N SER A 162 15.61 0.19 2.18
CA SER A 162 14.79 -0.11 1.01
C SER A 162 13.53 -0.86 1.41
N VAL A 163 12.53 -0.84 0.53
CA VAL A 163 11.33 -1.68 0.63
C VAL A 163 11.17 -2.46 -0.67
N GLU A 164 10.95 -3.77 -0.55
CA GLU A 164 10.53 -4.63 -1.65
C GLU A 164 9.04 -4.93 -1.51
N PHE A 165 8.32 -4.92 -2.63
CA PHE A 165 6.92 -5.31 -2.68
C PHE A 165 6.69 -6.30 -3.81
N ALA A 166 6.35 -7.54 -3.45
CA ALA A 166 5.96 -8.55 -4.42
C ALA A 166 4.44 -8.54 -4.60
N GLU A 167 4.01 -8.20 -5.82
CA GLU A 167 2.61 -8.29 -6.26
C GLU A 167 2.19 -9.75 -6.41
N THR A 168 3.09 -10.54 -6.97
CA THR A 168 2.92 -11.98 -7.17
C THR A 168 4.20 -12.70 -6.75
N PRO A 169 4.19 -14.04 -6.61
CA PRO A 169 5.41 -14.80 -6.35
C PRO A 169 6.52 -14.63 -7.40
N LYS A 170 6.21 -14.08 -8.58
CA LYS A 170 7.14 -13.97 -9.73
C LYS A 170 7.55 -12.55 -10.06
N SER A 171 6.82 -11.53 -9.59
CA SER A 171 7.02 -10.13 -9.96
C SER A 171 6.97 -9.23 -8.74
N LYS A 172 7.93 -8.32 -8.64
CA LYS A 172 8.10 -7.43 -7.49
C LYS A 172 8.75 -6.10 -7.88
N SER A 173 8.45 -5.06 -7.11
CA SER A 173 9.15 -3.77 -7.12
C SER A 173 10.17 -3.72 -5.97
N HIS A 174 11.16 -2.84 -6.10
CA HIS A 174 12.13 -2.55 -5.05
C HIS A 174 12.52 -1.08 -5.11
N VAL A 175 12.22 -0.34 -4.04
CA VAL A 175 12.58 1.07 -3.89
C VAL A 175 13.65 1.23 -2.82
N PHE A 176 14.62 2.13 -3.05
CA PHE A 176 15.72 2.42 -2.15
C PHE A 176 15.59 3.84 -1.60
N ALA A 177 16.00 4.04 -0.34
CA ALA A 177 16.00 5.33 0.34
C ALA A 177 17.24 6.19 0.01
#